data_AF-A0A2D6Q8U6-F1
#
_entry.id   AF-A0A2D6Q8U6-F1
#
_cell.length_a   1.000
_cell.length_b   1.000
_cell.length_c   1.000
_cell.angle_alpha   90.00
_cell.angle_beta   90.00
_cell.angle_gamma   90.00
#
_symmetry.space_group_name_H-M   'P 1'
#
loop_
_entity.id
_entity.type
_entity.pdbx_description
1 polymer ?
#
loop_
_entity_poly.entity_id
_entity_poly.type
_entity_poly.pdbx_seq_one_letter_code
_entity_poly.pdbx_strand_id
1 'polypeptide(L)'
;MVKKKVRRISDDTATFGKVMEPSKTKFGVKHILQAIVGATLLAIPIGFTEETWRLGETLPLWNIVVLLIISLFFIAIFVYRNFSRNVPNFYWIDMVKRIVVIYILSFMIVAIILSVIQRAPWGVDWMLAFKRTVIVTFPSALSAAIAGNLK
;
A
#
# COMPACT_ATOMS: atom_id res chain seq x y z
N MET A 1 16.71 -7.71 63.43
CA MET A 1 15.54 -7.90 62.55
C MET A 1 15.95 -7.64 61.10
N VAL A 2 16.12 -8.70 60.29
CA VAL A 2 16.56 -8.59 58.89
C VAL A 2 15.35 -8.79 57.98
N LYS A 3 14.89 -7.72 57.31
CA LYS A 3 13.81 -7.82 56.30
C LYS A 3 14.36 -8.45 55.03
N LYS A 4 14.06 -9.73 54.81
CA LYS A 4 14.36 -10.46 53.58
C LYS A 4 13.47 -9.91 52.45
N LYS A 5 14.06 -9.21 51.48
CA LYS A 5 13.37 -8.66 50.31
C LYS A 5 13.01 -9.82 49.38
N VAL A 6 11.75 -10.26 49.44
CA VAL A 6 11.19 -11.25 48.51
C VAL A 6 11.15 -10.62 47.12
N ARG A 7 12.15 -10.92 46.26
CA ARG A 7 12.07 -10.63 44.83
C ARG A 7 11.01 -11.55 44.24
N ARG A 8 9.93 -10.98 43.68
CA ARG A 8 8.92 -11.75 42.95
C ARG A 8 9.58 -12.33 41.70
N ILE A 9 9.45 -13.64 41.53
CA ILE A 9 9.89 -14.42 40.35
C ILE A 9 9.12 -13.99 39.07
N SER A 10 8.13 -13.09 39.20
CA SER A 10 7.31 -12.56 38.11
C SER A 10 8.06 -11.60 37.16
N ASP A 11 9.19 -11.03 37.57
CA ASP A 11 9.95 -10.07 36.73
C ASP A 11 10.79 -10.78 35.65
N ASP A 12 11.22 -12.02 35.90
CA ASP A 12 12.00 -12.80 34.94
C ASP A 12 11.13 -13.36 33.80
N THR A 13 9.87 -13.72 34.08
CA THR A 13 8.91 -14.12 33.03
C THR A 13 8.52 -12.97 32.11
N ALA A 14 8.53 -11.74 32.61
CA ALA A 14 8.23 -10.54 31.81
C ALA A 14 9.36 -10.19 30.83
N THR A 15 10.60 -10.59 31.14
CA THR A 15 11.75 -10.38 30.26
C THR A 15 11.82 -11.43 29.15
N PHE A 16 11.49 -12.70 29.42
CA PHE A 16 11.43 -13.74 28.39
C PHE A 16 10.34 -13.51 27.33
N GLY A 17 9.20 -12.90 27.70
CA GLY A 17 8.16 -12.52 26.74
C GLY A 17 8.56 -11.40 25.77
N LYS A 18 9.60 -10.62 26.12
CA LYS A 18 10.12 -9.51 25.29
C LYS A 18 11.21 -9.94 24.30
N VAL A 19 11.86 -11.08 24.54
CA VAL A 19 12.92 -11.64 23.68
C VAL A 19 12.33 -12.39 22.49
N MET A 20 11.04 -12.74 22.55
CA MET A 20 10.28 -13.41 21.49
C MET A 20 9.35 -12.44 20.76
N GLU A 21 9.72 -11.18 20.52
CA GLU A 21 9.03 -10.40 19.48
C GLU A 21 9.41 -11.04 18.12
N PRO A 22 8.50 -11.77 17.44
CA PRO A 22 8.82 -12.33 16.15
C PRO A 22 9.10 -11.15 15.23
N SER A 23 10.26 -11.18 14.58
CA SER A 23 10.76 -10.24 13.57
C SER A 23 9.65 -9.38 12.95
N LYS A 24 9.64 -8.07 13.28
CA LYS A 24 8.75 -7.02 12.75
C LYS A 24 8.98 -6.73 11.24
N THR A 25 9.26 -7.75 10.46
CA THR A 25 9.67 -7.67 9.05
C THR A 25 8.98 -8.67 8.14
N LYS A 26 8.09 -9.54 8.65
CA LYS A 26 7.27 -10.37 7.76
C LYS A 26 6.10 -9.53 7.26
N PHE A 27 6.13 -9.19 5.97
CA PHE A 27 4.96 -8.75 5.19
C PHE A 27 3.90 -9.87 5.24
N GLY A 28 3.18 -9.95 6.35
CA GLY A 28 2.21 -11.00 6.61
C GLY A 28 0.93 -10.79 5.79
N VAL A 29 0.13 -11.85 5.70
CA VAL A 29 -1.19 -11.86 5.02
C VAL A 29 -2.07 -10.68 5.47
N LYS A 30 -2.00 -10.28 6.75
CA LYS A 30 -2.70 -9.09 7.27
C LYS A 30 -2.37 -7.81 6.50
N HIS A 31 -1.10 -7.54 6.19
CA HIS A 31 -0.69 -6.34 5.47
C HIS A 31 -1.16 -6.34 4.01
N ILE A 32 -1.12 -7.51 3.37
CA ILE A 32 -1.65 -7.70 2.02
C ILE A 32 -3.15 -7.43 2.02
N LEU A 33 -3.90 -8.01 2.97
CA LEU A 33 -5.35 -7.84 3.06
C LEU A 33 -5.73 -6.37 3.34
N GLN A 34 -5.03 -5.69 4.24
CA GLN A 34 -5.23 -4.26 4.49
C GLN A 34 -4.96 -3.42 3.24
N ALA A 35 -3.90 -3.71 2.49
CA ALA A 35 -3.61 -3.02 1.24
C ALA A 35 -4.69 -3.29 0.18
N ILE A 36 -5.22 -4.52 0.09
CA ILE A 36 -6.32 -4.86 -0.82
C ILE A 36 -7.57 -4.06 -0.49
N VAL A 37 -7.98 -4.07 0.80
CA VAL A 37 -9.16 -3.34 1.27
C VAL A 37 -8.98 -1.83 1.04
N GLY A 38 -7.81 -1.28 1.37
CA GLY A 38 -7.50 0.13 1.15
C GLY A 38 -7.53 0.51 -0.33
N ALA A 39 -6.92 -0.28 -1.21
CA ALA A 39 -6.96 -0.05 -2.65
C ALA A 39 -8.40 -0.04 -3.18
N THR A 40 -9.19 -1.03 -2.78
CA THR A 40 -10.57 -1.22 -3.24
C THR A 40 -11.46 -0.03 -2.84
N LEU A 41 -11.23 0.55 -1.66
CA LEU A 41 -12.01 1.67 -1.12
C LEU A 41 -12.10 2.86 -2.09
N LEU A 42 -11.01 3.20 -2.78
CA LEU A 42 -11.01 4.28 -3.79
C LEU A 42 -11.11 3.76 -5.22
N ALA A 43 -10.69 2.53 -5.50
CA ALA A 43 -10.80 1.95 -6.83
C ALA A 43 -12.25 1.85 -7.31
N ILE A 44 -13.18 1.46 -6.44
CA ILE A 44 -14.60 1.32 -6.80
C ILE A 44 -15.23 2.68 -7.14
N PRO A 45 -15.30 3.66 -6.21
CA PRO A 45 -16.02 4.91 -6.48
C PRO A 45 -15.39 5.71 -7.61
N ILE A 46 -14.06 5.66 -7.79
CA ILE A 46 -13.39 6.41 -8.86
C ILE A 46 -13.45 5.63 -10.17
N GLY A 47 -13.16 4.34 -10.13
CA GLY A 47 -13.16 3.48 -11.31
C GLY A 47 -14.55 3.25 -11.90
N PHE A 48 -15.63 3.54 -11.17
CA PHE A 48 -17.01 3.37 -11.65
C PHE A 48 -17.61 4.65 -12.27
N THR A 49 -16.80 5.69 -12.46
CA THR A 49 -17.25 6.97 -13.03
C THR A 49 -16.92 7.06 -14.52
N GLU A 50 -17.87 7.56 -15.31
CA GLU A 50 -17.69 7.81 -16.75
C GLU A 50 -16.61 8.87 -17.00
N GLU A 51 -16.47 9.83 -16.08
CA GLU A 51 -15.45 10.88 -16.10
C GLU A 51 -14.06 10.28 -16.14
N THR A 52 -13.80 9.24 -15.35
CA THR A 52 -12.52 8.55 -15.32
C THR A 52 -12.26 7.77 -16.60
N TRP A 53 -13.30 7.16 -17.18
CA TRP A 53 -13.17 6.40 -18.43
C TRP A 53 -12.86 7.32 -19.62
N ARG A 54 -13.55 8.46 -19.69
CA ARG A 54 -13.32 9.52 -20.68
C ARG A 54 -11.98 10.21 -20.48
N LEU A 55 -11.53 10.39 -19.24
CA LEU A 55 -10.19 10.89 -18.95
C LEU A 55 -9.12 9.94 -19.51
N GLY A 56 -9.33 8.63 -19.40
CA GLY A 56 -8.44 7.63 -20.01
C GLY A 56 -8.38 7.66 -21.54
N GLU A 57 -9.49 8.00 -22.20
CA GLU A 57 -9.55 8.15 -23.68
C GLU A 57 -8.86 9.42 -24.15
N THR A 58 -9.10 10.54 -23.45
CA THR A 58 -8.69 11.88 -23.90
C THR A 58 -7.28 12.25 -23.50
N LEU A 59 -6.72 11.68 -22.41
CA LEU A 59 -5.38 12.04 -21.99
C LEU A 59 -4.29 11.53 -22.95
N PRO A 60 -3.34 12.40 -23.34
CA PRO A 60 -2.14 11.97 -24.03
C PRO A 60 -1.26 11.13 -23.09
N LEU A 61 -0.47 10.23 -23.68
CA LEU A 61 0.33 9.26 -22.94
C LEU A 61 1.35 9.92 -22.00
N TRP A 62 1.89 11.08 -22.38
CA TRP A 62 2.82 11.85 -21.55
C TRP A 62 2.22 12.20 -20.18
N ASN A 63 0.96 12.64 -20.15
CA ASN A 63 0.28 13.01 -18.91
C ASN A 63 0.04 11.80 -18.01
N ILE A 64 -0.17 10.62 -18.59
CA ILE A 64 -0.34 9.36 -17.86
C ILE A 64 0.96 8.94 -17.18
N VAL A 65 2.10 9.09 -17.87
CA VAL A 65 3.43 8.85 -17.30
C VAL A 65 3.71 9.83 -16.16
N VAL A 66 3.37 11.12 -16.34
CA VAL A 66 3.49 12.13 -15.27
C VAL A 66 2.60 11.78 -14.08
N LEU A 67 1.35 11.34 -14.29
CA LEU A 67 0.46 10.88 -13.22
C LEU A 67 1.04 9.66 -12.46
N LEU A 68 1.66 8.72 -13.17
CA LEU A 68 2.32 7.57 -12.57
C LEU A 68 3.48 8.03 -11.67
N ILE A 69 4.33 8.94 -12.16
CA ILE A 69 5.46 9.50 -11.38
C ILE A 69 4.94 10.24 -10.14
N ILE A 70 3.90 11.07 -10.29
CA ILE A 70 3.27 11.78 -9.18
C ILE A 70 2.70 10.79 -8.16
N SER A 71 2.06 9.71 -8.62
CA SER A 71 1.54 8.67 -7.73
C SER A 71 2.64 8.03 -6.89
N LEU A 72 3.73 7.61 -7.52
CA LEU A 72 4.87 7.01 -6.82
C LEU A 72 5.50 8.02 -5.84
N PHE A 73 5.58 9.29 -6.21
CA PHE A 73 6.09 10.36 -5.35
C PHE A 73 5.24 10.54 -4.08
N PHE A 74 3.91 10.60 -4.21
CA PHE A 74 3.02 10.70 -3.04
C PHE A 74 3.13 9.48 -2.12
N ILE A 75 3.19 8.27 -2.68
CA ILE A 75 3.40 7.04 -1.90
C ILE A 75 4.77 7.10 -1.21
N ALA A 76 5.81 7.55 -1.90
CA ALA A 76 7.15 7.67 -1.34
C ALA A 76 7.19 8.64 -0.15
N ILE A 77 6.57 9.82 -0.26
CA ILE A 77 6.46 10.77 0.85
C ILE A 77 5.73 10.13 2.04
N PHE A 78 4.61 9.46 1.78
CA PHE A 78 3.80 8.84 2.82
C PHE A 78 4.55 7.71 3.54
N VAL A 79 5.19 6.82 2.77
CA VAL A 79 6.00 5.72 3.31
C VAL A 79 7.20 6.27 4.07
N TYR A 80 7.92 7.26 3.53
CA TYR A 80 9.06 7.89 4.19
C TYR A 80 8.68 8.46 5.55
N ARG A 81 7.61 9.26 5.61
CA ARG A 81 7.10 9.85 6.87
C ARG A 81 6.70 8.80 7.90
N ASN A 82 6.08 7.70 7.47
CA ASN A 82 5.66 6.63 8.36
C ASN A 82 6.84 5.75 8.84
N PHE A 83 7.82 5.51 7.97
CA PHE A 83 8.96 4.62 8.27
C PHE A 83 9.97 5.30 9.17
N SER A 84 10.28 6.58 8.94
CA SER A 84 11.21 7.37 9.78
C SER A 84 10.78 7.53 11.23
N ARG A 85 9.49 7.29 11.55
CA ARG A 85 8.98 7.29 12.92
C ARG A 85 9.14 5.95 13.66
N ASN A 86 9.28 4.84 12.94
CA ASN A 86 9.09 3.50 13.50
C ASN A 86 10.33 2.61 13.45
N VAL A 87 11.36 2.94 12.67
CA VAL A 87 12.55 2.08 12.49
C VAL A 87 13.85 2.90 12.60
N PRO A 88 14.72 2.63 13.60
CA PRO A 88 15.94 3.40 13.83
C PRO A 88 17.09 3.12 12.84
N ASN A 89 16.97 2.12 11.95
CA ASN A 89 17.93 1.87 10.86
C ASN A 89 17.21 1.92 9.51
N PHE A 90 17.29 3.07 8.85
CA PHE A 90 16.64 3.35 7.58
C PHE A 90 17.43 2.75 6.40
N TYR A 91 16.89 1.73 5.74
CA TYR A 91 17.42 1.18 4.50
C TYR A 91 16.56 1.63 3.31
N TRP A 92 17.15 2.41 2.40
CA TRP A 92 16.49 2.89 1.18
C TRP A 92 15.86 1.76 0.34
N ILE A 93 16.53 0.60 0.30
CA ILE A 93 16.08 -0.57 -0.48
C ILE A 93 14.73 -1.10 0.03
N ASP A 94 14.52 -1.14 1.34
CA ASP A 94 13.28 -1.65 1.93
C ASP A 94 12.11 -0.69 1.71
N MET A 95 12.38 0.63 1.72
CA MET A 95 11.40 1.64 1.36
C MET A 95 10.94 1.49 -0.10
N VAL A 96 11.89 1.37 -1.05
CA VAL A 96 11.58 1.20 -2.47
C VAL A 96 10.77 -0.08 -2.70
N LYS A 97 11.18 -1.22 -2.10
CA LYS A 97 10.42 -2.47 -2.17
C LYS A 97 8.97 -2.29 -1.71
N ARG A 98 8.76 -1.55 -0.61
CA ARG A 98 7.41 -1.30 -0.08
C ARG A 98 6.56 -0.46 -1.03
N ILE A 99 7.12 0.60 -1.60
CA ILE A 99 6.43 1.46 -2.57
C ILE A 99 6.02 0.64 -3.79
N VAL A 100 6.95 -0.15 -4.34
CA VAL A 100 6.71 -1.00 -5.52
C VAL A 100 5.63 -2.05 -5.24
N VAL A 101 5.69 -2.74 -4.10
CA VAL A 101 4.68 -3.75 -3.72
C VAL A 101 3.29 -3.14 -3.58
N ILE A 102 3.17 -1.98 -2.91
CA ILE A 102 1.88 -1.29 -2.75
C ILE A 102 1.32 -0.92 -4.13
N TYR A 103 2.14 -0.31 -4.99
CA TYR A 103 1.70 0.15 -6.30
C TYR A 103 1.27 -1.00 -7.21
N ILE A 104 2.07 -2.06 -7.30
CA ILE A 104 1.74 -3.26 -8.11
C ILE A 104 0.44 -3.88 -7.62
N LEU A 105 0.28 -4.06 -6.31
CA LEU A 105 -0.91 -4.69 -5.75
C LEU A 105 -2.16 -3.85 -6.00
N SER A 106 -2.08 -2.53 -5.85
CA SER A 106 -3.17 -1.63 -6.20
C SER A 106 -3.49 -1.64 -7.69
N PHE A 107 -2.48 -1.64 -8.56
CA PHE A 107 -2.67 -1.73 -10.00
C PHE A 107 -3.40 -3.01 -10.39
N MET A 108 -3.01 -4.15 -9.81
CA MET A 108 -3.67 -5.44 -10.06
C MET A 108 -5.15 -5.42 -9.64
N ILE A 109 -5.46 -4.87 -8.46
CA ILE A 109 -6.85 -4.77 -7.98
C ILE A 109 -7.68 -3.89 -8.91
N VAL A 110 -7.16 -2.72 -9.29
CA VAL A 110 -7.83 -1.81 -10.20
C VAL A 110 -8.03 -2.47 -11.57
N ALA A 111 -7.02 -3.15 -12.10
CA ALA A 111 -7.12 -3.88 -13.36
C ALA A 111 -8.22 -4.94 -13.31
N ILE A 112 -8.30 -5.73 -12.22
CA ILE A 112 -9.35 -6.72 -12.02
C ILE A 112 -10.72 -6.04 -11.97
N ILE A 113 -10.89 -4.99 -11.16
CA ILE A 113 -12.16 -4.28 -11.01
C ILE A 113 -12.62 -3.70 -12.35
N LEU A 114 -11.75 -3.00 -13.08
CA LEU A 114 -12.07 -2.42 -14.39
C LEU A 114 -12.37 -3.50 -15.45
N SER A 115 -11.75 -4.67 -15.34
CA SER A 115 -12.04 -5.81 -16.22
C SER A 115 -13.43 -6.40 -15.94
N VAL A 116 -13.79 -6.55 -14.66
CA VAL A 116 -15.10 -7.07 -14.24
C VAL A 116 -16.24 -6.19 -14.75
N ILE A 117 -16.07 -4.87 -14.73
CA ILE A 117 -17.08 -3.93 -15.26
C ILE A 117 -16.97 -3.70 -16.78
N GLN A 118 -16.14 -4.47 -17.48
CA GLN A 118 -15.93 -4.37 -18.93
C GLN A 118 -15.46 -2.98 -19.42
N ARG A 119 -14.74 -2.22 -18.58
CA ARG A 119 -14.18 -0.89 -18.92
C ARG A 119 -12.67 -0.89 -19.15
N ALA A 120 -12.02 -2.04 -19.04
CA ALA A 120 -10.63 -2.26 -19.48
C ALA A 120 -10.58 -3.21 -20.70
N PRO A 121 -10.62 -2.69 -21.94
CA PRO A 121 -10.66 -3.50 -23.15
C PRO A 121 -9.27 -4.03 -23.54
N TRP A 122 -8.68 -4.90 -22.71
CA TRP A 122 -7.30 -5.40 -22.87
C TRP A 122 -6.99 -6.02 -24.25
N GLY A 123 -7.99 -6.62 -24.91
CA GLY A 123 -7.82 -7.30 -26.20
C GLY A 123 -7.98 -6.42 -27.43
N VAL A 124 -8.65 -5.26 -27.31
CA VAL A 124 -8.90 -4.35 -28.45
C VAL A 124 -7.97 -3.14 -28.38
N ASP A 125 -7.92 -2.52 -27.20
CA ASP A 125 -7.09 -1.35 -26.93
C ASP A 125 -6.41 -1.49 -25.57
N TRP A 126 -5.26 -2.18 -25.59
CA TRP A 126 -4.41 -2.37 -24.41
C TRP A 126 -3.90 -1.03 -23.84
N MET A 127 -3.74 -0.03 -24.70
CA MET A 127 -3.25 1.29 -24.29
C MET A 127 -4.33 2.01 -23.48
N LEU A 128 -5.57 2.03 -23.96
CA LEU A 128 -6.70 2.60 -23.24
C LEU A 128 -6.93 1.91 -21.89
N ALA A 129 -6.87 0.58 -21.86
CA ALA A 129 -6.97 -0.20 -20.62
C ALA A 129 -5.87 0.19 -19.63
N PHE A 130 -4.63 0.32 -20.09
CA PHE A 130 -3.50 0.76 -19.27
C PHE A 130 -3.72 2.18 -18.73
N LYS A 131 -4.11 3.14 -19.58
CA LYS A 131 -4.36 4.53 -19.16
C LYS A 131 -5.41 4.62 -18.05
N ARG A 132 -6.56 3.97 -18.25
CA ARG A 132 -7.65 3.94 -17.25
C ARG A 132 -7.19 3.32 -15.94
N THR A 133 -6.43 2.23 -16.02
CA THR A 133 -5.90 1.54 -14.85
C THR A 133 -4.94 2.45 -14.07
N VAL A 134 -3.99 3.12 -14.73
CA VAL A 134 -3.05 4.04 -14.07
C VAL A 134 -3.77 5.20 -13.38
N ILE A 135 -4.75 5.81 -14.04
CA ILE A 135 -5.52 6.94 -13.49
C ILE A 135 -6.19 6.53 -12.17
N VAL A 136 -6.85 5.37 -12.12
CA VAL A 136 -7.55 4.88 -10.92
C VAL A 136 -6.56 4.34 -9.88
N THR A 137 -5.43 3.77 -10.33
CA THR A 137 -4.38 3.24 -9.44
C THR A 137 -3.78 4.34 -8.58
N PHE A 138 -3.68 5.58 -9.07
CA PHE A 138 -3.13 6.68 -8.29
C PHE A 138 -3.83 6.88 -6.92
N PRO A 139 -5.12 7.23 -6.87
CA PRO A 139 -5.83 7.39 -5.60
C PRO A 139 -5.95 6.06 -4.84
N SER A 140 -6.15 4.95 -5.56
CA SER A 140 -6.24 3.61 -4.95
C SER A 140 -4.97 3.21 -4.18
N ALA A 141 -3.80 3.41 -4.75
CA ALA A 141 -2.51 3.07 -4.14
C ALA A 141 -2.19 3.93 -2.91
N LEU A 142 -2.65 5.19 -2.89
CA LEU A 142 -2.55 6.02 -1.69
C LEU A 142 -3.43 5.50 -0.56
N SER A 143 -4.66 5.12 -0.87
CA SER A 143 -5.58 4.51 0.11
C SER A 143 -5.02 3.18 0.65
N ALA A 144 -4.45 2.35 -0.22
CA ALA A 144 -3.76 1.11 0.17
C ALA A 144 -2.56 1.37 1.09
N ALA A 145 -1.74 2.37 0.77
CA ALA A 145 -0.59 2.73 1.59
C ALA A 145 -1.03 3.14 3.01
N ILE A 146 -2.10 3.92 3.14
CA ILE A 146 -2.67 4.35 4.42
C ILE A 146 -3.19 3.14 5.21
N ALA A 147 -4.01 2.29 4.59
CA ALA A 147 -4.60 1.13 5.24
C ALA A 147 -3.54 0.13 5.75
N GLY A 148 -2.48 -0.11 4.97
CA GLY A 148 -1.38 -1.01 5.32
C GLY A 148 -0.50 -0.53 6.49
N ASN A 149 -0.75 0.66 7.05
CA ASN A 149 -0.07 1.21 8.22
C ASN A 149 -0.94 1.24 9.48
N LEU A 150 -2.19 0.79 9.42
CA LEU A 150 -3.09 0.69 10.58
C LEU A 150 -2.66 -0.49 11.47
N LYS A 151 -2.34 -0.22 12.74
CA LYS A 151 -1.92 -1.21 13.74
C LYS A 151 -3.12 -2.00 14.26
#